data_AF-A0A357YGY5-F1
#
_entry.id   AF-A0A357YGY5-F1
#
_cell.length_a   1.000
_cell.length_b   1.000
_cell.length_c   1.000
_cell.angle_alpha   90.00
_cell.angle_beta   90.00
_cell.angle_gamma   90.00
#
_symmetry.space_group_name_H-M   'P 1'
#
loop_
_entity.id
_entity.type
_entity.pdbx_description
1 polymer ?
#
loop_
_entity_poly.entity_id
_entity_poly.type
_entity_poly.pdbx_seq_one_letter_code
_entity_poly.pdbx_strand_id
1 'polypeptide(L)'
;MNILRQHHVDALLDALERSPLVAILGPRQIGKTTLAREIAAHYATGSSAHFDLEDMDDLARLNEPRLALDRLRGLIVIDEIQL
;
A
#
# COMPACT_ATOMS: atom_id res chain seq x y z
N MET A 1 15.53 -9.18 10.98
CA MET A 1 15.15 -8.47 12.22
C MET A 1 13.86 -7.73 11.93
N ASN A 2 12.73 -8.12 12.53
CA ASN A 2 11.44 -7.46 12.30
C ASN A 2 11.35 -6.29 13.29
N ILE A 3 11.44 -5.05 12.80
CA ILE A 3 11.27 -3.86 13.64
C ILE A 3 9.78 -3.52 13.62
N LEU A 4 9.11 -3.68 14.76
CA LEU A 4 7.69 -3.34 14.90
C LEU A 4 7.52 -1.83 14.83
N ARG A 5 6.74 -1.33 13.86
CA ARG A 5 6.49 0.10 13.65
C ARG A 5 5.15 0.56 14.22
N GLN A 6 4.80 0.07 15.42
CA GLN A 6 3.45 0.23 15.99
C GLN A 6 2.92 1.67 15.92
N HIS A 7 3.73 2.66 16.30
CA HIS A 7 3.33 4.07 16.23
C HIS A 7 2.92 4.52 14.81
N HIS A 8 3.65 4.11 13.78
CA HIS A 8 3.33 4.45 12.40
C HIS A 8 2.14 3.64 11.88
N VAL A 9 2.01 2.38 12.33
CA VAL A 9 0.87 1.53 12.00
C VAL A 9 -0.42 2.15 12.52
N ASP A 10 -0.45 2.52 13.79
CA ASP A 10 -1.61 3.15 14.42
C ASP A 10 -1.97 4.47 13.70
N ALA A 11 -0.98 5.31 13.40
CA ALA A 11 -1.20 6.55 12.67
C ALA A 11 -1.78 6.33 11.25
N LEU A 12 -1.39 5.25 10.57
CA LEU A 12 -1.91 4.88 9.26
C LEU A 12 -3.34 4.34 9.34
N LEU A 13 -3.65 3.50 10.33
CA LEU A 13 -5.00 3.00 10.55
C LEU A 13 -5.96 4.16 10.85
N ASP A 14 -5.56 5.05 11.77
CA ASP A 14 -6.28 6.28 12.09
C ASP A 14 -6.51 7.16 10.84
N ALA A 15 -5.51 7.27 9.96
CA ALA A 15 -5.63 8.04 8.73
C ALA A 15 -6.58 7.38 7.72
N LEU A 16 -6.55 6.05 7.60
CA LEU A 16 -7.43 5.27 6.73
C LEU A 16 -8.90 5.29 7.21
N GLU A 17 -9.14 5.40 8.51
CA GLU A 17 -10.49 5.63 9.04
C GLU A 17 -11.05 7.00 8.64
N ARG A 18 -10.19 8.02 8.54
CA ARG A 18 -10.58 9.39 8.17
C ARG A 18 -10.65 9.62 6.66
N SER A 19 -9.86 8.90 5.87
CA SER A 19 -9.74 9.08 4.43
C SER A 19 -9.55 7.74 3.73
N PRO A 20 -10.27 7.49 2.62
CA PRO A 20 -10.11 6.26 1.85
C PRO A 20 -8.76 6.17 1.12
N LEU A 21 -7.99 7.27 1.09
CA LEU A 21 -6.68 7.34 0.45
C LEU A 21 -5.68 8.00 1.40
N VAL A 22 -4.55 7.33 1.60
CA VAL A 22 -3.44 7.80 2.45
C VAL A 22 -2.12 7.61 1.70
N ALA A 23 -1.27 8.63 1.73
CA ALA A 23 0.07 8.56 1.16
C ALA A 23 1.13 8.42 2.27
N ILE A 24 2.07 7.48 2.09
CA ILE A 24 3.21 7.31 2.98
C ILE A 24 4.40 8.05 2.38
N LEU A 25 4.77 9.19 2.97
CA LEU A 25 5.87 10.02 2.50
C LEU A 25 7.14 9.78 3.32
N GLY A 26 8.29 9.89 2.67
CA GLY A 26 9.58 9.86 3.34
C GLY A 26 10.73 9.46 2.42
N PRO A 27 12.00 9.62 2.86
CA PRO A 27 13.18 9.28 2.06
C PRO A 27 13.17 7.83 1.54
N ARG A 28 14.00 7.56 0.53
CA ARG A 28 14.24 6.18 0.07
C ARG A 28 14.90 5.35 1.19
N GLN A 29 14.61 4.05 1.23
CA GLN A 29 15.22 3.07 2.13
C GLN A 29 14.97 3.25 3.64
N ILE A 30 13.91 3.98 4.05
CA ILE A 30 13.49 4.07 5.46
C ILE A 30 12.52 2.94 5.90
N GLY A 31 12.14 2.05 4.97
CA GLY A 31 11.20 0.96 5.23
C GLY A 31 9.72 1.29 5.00
N LYS A 32 9.40 2.19 4.06
CA LYS A 32 8.01 2.52 3.66
C LYS A 32 7.27 1.27 3.16
N THR A 33 7.87 0.51 2.25
CA THR A 33 7.36 -0.77 1.77
C THR A 33 7.12 -1.78 2.89
N THR A 34 8.02 -1.81 3.90
CA THR A 34 7.83 -2.68 5.08
C THR A 34 6.58 -2.27 5.87
N LEU A 35 6.40 -0.97 6.11
CA LEU A 35 5.21 -0.44 6.77
C LEU A 35 3.92 -0.71 5.97
N ALA A 36 3.96 -0.57 4.64
CA ALA A 36 2.82 -0.88 3.79
C ALA A 36 2.42 -2.37 3.86
N ARG A 37 3.41 -3.28 3.91
CA ARG A 37 3.17 -4.72 4.12
C ARG A 37 2.62 -5.04 5.50
N GLU A 38 3.12 -4.38 6.54
CA GLU A 38 2.58 -4.49 7.91
C GLU A 38 1.09 -4.09 7.92
N ILE A 39 0.73 -2.96 7.32
CA ILE A 39 -0.67 -2.52 7.20
C ILE A 39 -1.48 -3.53 6.37
N ALA A 40 -1.01 -3.99 5.22
CA ALA A 40 -1.73 -4.98 4.42
C ALA A 40 -2.03 -6.27 5.20
N ALA A 41 -1.14 -6.70 6.09
CA ALA A 41 -1.38 -7.85 6.95
C ALA A 41 -2.54 -7.62 7.95
N HIS A 42 -2.78 -6.39 8.41
CA HIS A 42 -3.96 -6.05 9.22
C HIS A 42 -5.28 -6.21 8.46
N TYR A 43 -5.26 -6.02 7.13
CA TYR A 43 -6.42 -6.17 6.26
C TYR A 43 -6.54 -7.55 5.61
N ALA A 44 -5.70 -8.52 5.99
CA ALA A 44 -5.59 -9.84 5.37
C ALA A 44 -6.85 -10.73 5.52
N THR A 45 -7.83 -10.32 6.33
CA THR A 45 -9.16 -10.96 6.38
C THR A 45 -10.06 -10.58 5.18
N GLY A 46 -9.65 -9.62 4.35
CA GLY A 46 -10.27 -9.27 3.08
C GLY A 46 -9.33 -9.43 1.89
N SER A 47 -9.84 -9.24 0.67
CA SER A 47 -8.98 -9.07 -0.50
C SER A 47 -8.11 -7.83 -0.27
N SER A 48 -6.79 -7.98 -0.38
CA SER A 48 -5.86 -6.86 -0.52
C SER A 48 -5.10 -7.04 -1.82
N ALA A 49 -4.76 -5.92 -2.45
CA ALA A 49 -3.97 -5.91 -3.67
C ALA A 49 -2.71 -5.07 -3.46
N HIS A 50 -1.61 -5.52 -4.04
CA HIS A 50 -0.35 -4.82 -4.05
C HIS A 50 0.07 -4.61 -5.50
N PHE A 51 0.48 -3.39 -5.83
CA PHE A 51 1.09 -3.03 -7.09
C PHE A 51 2.41 -2.34 -6.78
N ASP A 52 3.51 -2.89 -7.27
CA ASP A 52 4.83 -2.25 -7.19
C ASP A 52 5.16 -1.65 -8.57
N LEU A 53 5.31 -0.33 -8.67
CA LEU A 53 5.54 0.32 -9.96
C LEU A 53 6.97 0.12 -10.51
N GLU A 54 7.89 -0.46 -9.72
CA GLU A 54 9.17 -0.95 -10.25
C GLU A 54 9.02 -2.30 -10.97
N ASP A 55 7.96 -3.06 -10.68
CA ASP A 55 7.64 -4.31 -11.36
C ASP A 55 6.92 -4.04 -12.70
N MET A 56 7.46 -4.59 -13.78
CA MET A 56 6.94 -4.32 -15.12
C MET A 56 5.54 -4.89 -15.37
N ASP A 57 5.18 -6.00 -14.72
CA ASP A 57 3.87 -6.62 -14.88
C ASP A 57 2.81 -5.81 -14.11
N ASP A 58 3.13 -5.35 -12.91
CA ASP A 58 2.25 -4.48 -12.12
C ASP A 58 2.06 -3.10 -12.78
N LEU A 59 3.13 -2.51 -13.32
CA LEU A 59 3.06 -1.30 -14.10
C LEU A 59 2.19 -1.50 -15.36
N ALA A 60 2.37 -2.61 -16.09
CA ALA A 60 1.59 -2.91 -17.27
C ALA A 60 0.10 -3.10 -16.95
N ARG A 61 -0.23 -3.75 -15.82
CA ARG A 61 -1.62 -3.89 -15.35
C ARG A 61 -2.26 -2.53 -15.08
N LEU A 62 -1.52 -1.56 -14.56
CA LEU A 62 -2.01 -0.23 -14.26
C LEU A 62 -2.05 0.73 -15.46
N ASN A 63 -1.67 0.30 -16.67
CA ASN A 63 -1.92 1.06 -17.91
C ASN A 63 -3.41 1.29 -18.16
N GLU A 64 -4.26 0.34 -17.75
CA GLU A 64 -5.71 0.50 -17.71
C GLU A 64 -6.20 0.52 -16.25
N PRO A 65 -5.95 1.60 -15.50
CA PRO A 65 -6.09 1.60 -14.04
C PRO A 65 -7.54 1.39 -13.62
N ARG A 66 -8.51 1.87 -14.40
CA ARG A 66 -9.92 1.60 -14.14
C ARG A 66 -10.22 0.10 -14.19
N LEU A 67 -9.75 -0.61 -15.22
CA LEU A 67 -9.97 -2.05 -15.34
C LEU A 67 -9.26 -2.83 -14.21
N ALA A 68 -8.03 -2.42 -13.89
CA ALA A 68 -7.23 -3.05 -12.84
C ALA A 68 -7.83 -2.89 -11.44
N LEU A 69 -8.42 -1.72 -11.16
CA LEU A 69 -8.89 -1.36 -9.82
C LEU A 69 -10.38 -1.62 -9.59
N ASP A 70 -11.24 -1.58 -10.62
CA ASP A 70 -12.71 -1.60 -10.50
C ASP A 70 -13.27 -2.85 -9.81
N ARG A 71 -12.57 -3.99 -9.90
CA ARG A 71 -12.96 -5.25 -9.24
C ARG A 71 -12.31 -5.47 -7.89
N LEU A 72 -11.31 -4.67 -7.53
CA LEU A 72 -10.61 -4.80 -6.27
C LEU A 72 -11.43 -4.21 -5.15
N ARG A 73 -11.37 -4.85 -3.98
CA ARG A 73 -12.03 -4.44 -2.75
C ARG A 73 -11.00 -4.56 -1.63
N GLY A 74 -11.25 -3.89 -0.52
CA GLY A 74 -10.32 -3.84 0.61
C GLY A 74 -9.14 -2.91 0.34
N LEU A 75 -8.01 -3.18 1.00
CA LEU A 75 -6.83 -2.33 0.92
C LEU A 75 -6.09 -2.56 -0.41
N ILE A 76 -5.84 -1.48 -1.13
CA ILE A 76 -4.99 -1.48 -2.33
C ILE A 76 -3.74 -0.67 -2.00
N VAL A 77 -2.58 -1.31 -2.09
CA VAL A 77 -1.27 -0.68 -1.94
C VAL A 77 -0.69 -0.46 -3.32
N ILE A 78 -0.29 0.78 -3.60
CA ILE A 78 0.49 1.15 -4.78
C ILE A 78 1.83 1.67 -4.26
N ASP A 79 2.89 0.89 -4.42
CA ASP A 79 4.22 1.23 -3.94
C ASP A 79 5.09 1.86 -5.05
N GLU A 80 6.09 2.63 -4.63
CA GLU A 80 7.04 3.33 -5.51
C GLU A 80 6.37 4.23 -6.58
N ILE A 81 5.22 4.85 -6.24
CA ILE A 81 4.38 5.65 -7.15
C ILE A 81 5.07 6.88 -7.78
N GLN A 82 6.24 7.30 -7.27
CA GLN A 82 6.95 8.49 -7.75
C GLN A 82 7.77 8.28 -9.03
N LEU A 83 7.70 7.10 -9.66
CA LEU A 83 8.38 6.78 -10.91
C LEU A 83 7.76 7.47 -12.14
#